data_AF-A0A061EM94-F1
#
_entry.id   AF-A0A061EM94-F1
#
_cell.length_a   1.000
_cell.length_b   1.000
_cell.length_c   1.000
_cell.angle_alpha   90.00
_cell.angle_beta   90.00
_cell.angle_gamma   90.00
#
_symmetry.space_group_name_H-M   'P 1'
#
loop_
_entity.id
_entity.type
_entity.pdbx_description
1 polymer ?
#
loop_
_entity_poly.entity_id
_entity_poly.type
_entity_poly.pdbx_seq_one_letter_code
_entity_poly.pdbx_strand_id
1 'polypeptide(L)'
;MKRALPWSAQVDVILSDESSSSSSSSSSSDSDIQVNNGTTNAAVDQPPKELSSEGLLIRRAEMYQEYMKQLPIPTQRGSIIPFTTWMGLGRSIKQLYGQPLHYLTNILLKQWDHLRIGSEDE
;
A
#
# COMPACT_ATOMS: atom_id res chain seq x y z
N MET A 1 -5.29 -5.47 30.37
CA MET A 1 -5.75 -6.15 29.14
C MET A 1 -5.82 -5.12 28.02
N LYS A 2 -4.90 -5.18 27.04
CA LYS A 2 -4.86 -4.24 25.92
C LYS A 2 -5.79 -4.79 24.82
N ARG A 3 -6.84 -4.04 24.46
CA ARG A 3 -7.76 -4.40 23.38
C ARG A 3 -7.07 -4.13 22.02
N ALA A 4 -7.08 -5.10 21.12
CA ALA A 4 -6.68 -4.89 19.73
C ALA A 4 -7.82 -4.20 18.98
N LEU A 5 -7.49 -3.16 18.21
CA LEU A 5 -8.43 -2.40 17.38
C LEU A 5 -8.84 -3.24 16.15
N PRO A 6 -10.14 -3.31 15.80
CA PRO A 6 -10.61 -4.01 14.61
C PRO A 6 -10.36 -3.15 13.35
N TRP A 7 -9.80 -3.78 12.32
CA TRP A 7 -9.45 -3.18 11.02
C TRP A 7 -10.66 -2.92 10.10
N SER A 8 -11.79 -2.45 10.65
CA SER A 8 -12.98 -2.11 9.86
C SER A 8 -13.36 -0.63 10.06
N ALA A 9 -12.43 0.27 9.75
CA ALA A 9 -12.77 1.66 9.46
C ALA A 9 -13.00 1.76 7.95
N GLN A 10 -14.27 1.78 7.61
CA GLN A 10 -14.83 1.91 6.28
C GLN A 10 -14.46 3.31 5.80
N VAL A 11 -13.79 3.42 4.65
CA VAL A 11 -13.44 4.71 4.07
C VAL A 11 -14.72 5.27 3.46
N ASP A 12 -15.29 6.27 4.12
CA ASP A 12 -16.47 6.99 3.67
C ASP A 12 -16.12 7.76 2.39
N VAL A 13 -16.76 7.38 1.28
CA VAL A 13 -16.63 8.03 -0.02
C VAL A 13 -17.55 9.24 0.01
N ILE A 14 -17.02 10.39 0.43
CA ILE A 14 -17.74 11.65 0.30
C ILE A 14 -17.50 12.19 -1.11
N LEU A 15 -18.48 11.96 -1.97
CA LEU A 15 -18.72 12.72 -3.20
C LEU A 15 -19.11 14.15 -2.84
N SER A 16 -18.45 15.16 -3.41
CA SER A 16 -19.01 16.50 -3.53
C SER A 16 -18.32 17.24 -4.69
N ASP A 17 -19.01 17.22 -5.83
CA ASP A 17 -18.92 18.25 -6.86
C ASP A 17 -20.07 19.23 -6.58
N GLU A 18 -19.78 20.50 -6.34
CA GLU A 18 -20.37 21.62 -7.09
C GLU A 18 -19.81 22.98 -6.62
N SER A 19 -19.77 23.90 -7.57
CA SER A 19 -19.05 25.18 -7.56
C SER A 19 -19.75 26.29 -6.77
N SER A 20 -19.00 27.25 -6.22
CA SER A 20 -19.14 28.70 -6.55
C SER A 20 -18.32 29.64 -5.63
N SER A 21 -18.00 30.78 -6.25
CA SER A 21 -17.04 31.86 -5.97
C SER A 21 -17.33 32.88 -4.84
N SER A 22 -16.33 33.75 -4.62
CA SER A 22 -16.29 35.07 -3.91
C SER A 22 -15.79 35.02 -2.47
N SER A 23 -15.03 35.98 -1.91
CA SER A 23 -14.39 37.22 -2.36
C SER A 23 -13.33 37.62 -1.31
N SER A 24 -12.35 38.44 -1.73
CA SER A 24 -11.50 39.36 -0.96
C SER A 24 -11.60 39.41 0.59
N SER A 25 -10.47 39.37 1.29
CA SER A 25 -9.87 40.57 1.93
C SER A 25 -8.77 40.28 2.97
N SER A 26 -7.66 41.00 2.78
CA SER A 26 -6.83 41.72 3.77
C SER A 26 -6.08 41.04 4.93
N SER A 27 -4.77 41.29 4.85
CA SER A 27 -3.84 41.78 5.89
C SER A 27 -3.39 40.86 7.02
N SER A 28 -2.10 40.56 7.02
CA SER A 28 -1.21 40.74 8.17
C SER A 28 0.23 40.92 7.69
N SER A 29 0.81 42.03 8.14
CA SER A 29 2.14 42.55 7.81
C SER A 29 3.27 41.87 8.61
N ASP A 30 4.50 42.31 8.32
CA ASP A 30 5.78 42.15 9.04
C ASP A 30 6.65 40.94 8.62
N SER A 31 7.92 41.05 8.23
CA SER A 31 8.88 42.17 8.23
C SER A 31 9.95 41.94 7.14
N ASP A 32 10.48 43.03 6.59
CA ASP A 32 11.53 43.08 5.57
C ASP A 32 12.89 42.56 6.06
N ILE A 33 13.52 41.68 5.27
CA ILE A 33 14.98 41.56 5.19
C ILE A 33 15.38 41.64 3.72
N GLN A 34 15.83 42.82 3.31
CA GLN A 34 16.63 43.09 2.11
C GLN A 34 18.10 42.75 2.50
N VAL A 35 18.98 42.16 1.68
CA VAL A 35 19.44 42.59 0.36
C VAL A 35 20.21 41.46 -0.36
N ASN A 36 20.04 41.40 -1.69
CA ASN A 36 20.98 41.09 -2.79
C ASN A 36 21.96 39.88 -2.78
N ASN A 37 21.72 38.94 -3.72
CA ASN A 37 22.48 38.92 -4.98
C ASN A 37 21.91 37.87 -5.95
N GLY A 38 21.70 38.29 -7.20
CA GLY A 38 21.04 37.49 -8.22
C GLY A 38 21.84 36.27 -8.65
N THR A 39 21.13 35.17 -8.87
CA THR A 39 21.35 34.27 -10.00
C THR A 39 20.03 33.56 -10.26
N THR A 40 19.41 33.93 -11.37
CA THR A 40 18.23 33.31 -11.96
C THR A 40 18.54 31.85 -12.29
N ASN A 41 18.18 30.92 -11.41
CA ASN A 41 17.94 29.54 -11.81
C ASN A 41 16.45 29.32 -11.63
N ALA A 42 15.75 29.45 -12.76
CA ALA A 42 14.33 29.22 -12.89
C ALA A 42 13.94 27.98 -12.08
N ALA A 43 13.06 28.19 -11.10
CA ALA A 43 12.22 27.14 -10.58
C ALA A 43 11.45 26.58 -11.77
N VAL A 44 11.98 25.52 -12.37
CA VAL A 44 11.20 24.64 -13.23
C VAL A 44 10.31 23.88 -12.27
N ASP A 45 9.24 24.55 -11.85
CA ASP A 45 8.07 23.94 -11.24
C ASP A 45 7.44 23.11 -12.35
N GLN A 46 8.01 21.93 -12.58
CA GLN A 46 7.45 20.96 -13.50
C GLN A 46 6.11 20.57 -12.89
N PRO A 47 4.98 20.79 -13.60
CA PRO A 47 3.70 20.32 -13.11
C PRO A 47 3.83 18.82 -12.86
N PRO A 48 3.27 18.29 -11.74
CA PRO A 48 3.32 16.87 -11.47
C PRO A 48 2.79 16.16 -12.71
N LYS A 49 3.68 15.44 -13.40
CA LYS A 49 3.35 14.70 -14.61
C LYS A 49 2.21 13.77 -14.21
N GLU A 50 0.99 14.08 -14.62
CA GLU A 50 -0.18 13.27 -14.27
C GLU A 50 0.09 11.85 -14.76
N LEU A 51 0.38 10.98 -13.80
CA LEU A 51 0.72 9.61 -14.06
C LEU A 51 -0.58 8.92 -14.47
N SER A 52 -0.60 8.27 -15.63
CA SER A 52 -1.73 7.42 -16.01
C SER A 52 -1.98 6.38 -14.90
N SER A 53 -3.21 5.86 -14.82
CA SER A 53 -3.56 4.79 -13.88
C SER A 53 -2.60 3.60 -13.97
N GLU A 54 -2.16 3.25 -15.18
CA GLU A 54 -1.14 2.23 -15.43
C GLU A 54 0.23 2.62 -14.86
N GLY A 55 0.68 3.86 -15.07
CA GLY A 55 1.94 4.36 -14.50
C GLY A 55 1.96 4.31 -12.98
N LEU A 56 0.83 4.61 -12.32
CA LEU A 56 0.68 4.46 -10.88
C LEU A 56 0.77 2.99 -10.43
N LEU A 57 0.18 2.07 -11.19
CA LEU A 57 0.24 0.62 -10.90
C LEU A 57 1.66 0.07 -11.05
N ILE A 58 2.37 0.44 -12.12
CA ILE A 58 3.77 0.02 -12.36
C ILE A 58 4.64 0.50 -11.19
N ARG A 59 4.54 1.77 -10.81
CA ARG A 59 5.29 2.31 -9.68
C ARG A 59 4.97 1.60 -8.37
N ARG A 60 3.69 1.28 -8.12
CA ARG A 60 3.28 0.51 -6.93
C ARG A 60 3.84 -0.91 -6.96
N ALA A 61 3.81 -1.58 -8.10
CA ALA A 61 4.35 -2.93 -8.28
C ALA A 61 5.87 -2.96 -8.06
N GLU A 62 6.60 -1.95 -8.55
CA GLU A 62 8.03 -1.80 -8.33
C GLU A 62 8.35 -1.63 -6.84
N MET A 63 7.67 -0.70 -6.15
CA MET A 63 7.84 -0.50 -4.70
C MET A 63 7.51 -1.78 -3.91
N TYR A 64 6.43 -2.48 -4.29
CA TYR A 64 6.05 -3.74 -3.67
C TYR A 64 7.12 -4.81 -3.84
N GLN A 65 7.65 -4.95 -5.05
CA GLN A 65 8.66 -5.96 -5.36
C GLN A 65 9.95 -5.68 -4.60
N GLU A 66 10.39 -4.43 -4.55
CA GLU A 66 11.60 -4.06 -3.83
C GLU A 66 11.46 -4.28 -2.32
N TYR A 67 10.29 -3.97 -1.75
CA TYR A 67 9.97 -4.31 -0.37
C TYR A 67 10.03 -5.83 -0.10
N MET A 68 9.42 -6.65 -0.96
CA MET A 68 9.38 -8.11 -0.78
C MET A 68 10.77 -8.76 -0.88
N LYS A 69 11.69 -8.21 -1.69
CA LYS A 69 13.08 -8.72 -1.80
C LYS A 69 13.89 -8.53 -0.51
N GLN A 70 13.58 -7.49 0.27
CA GLN A 70 14.31 -7.18 1.50
C GLN A 70 13.94 -8.12 2.65
N LEU A 71 12.82 -8.84 2.55
CA LEU A 71 12.36 -9.75 3.58
C LEU A 71 13.18 -11.05 3.56
N PRO A 72 13.97 -11.34 4.61
CA PRO A 72 14.76 -12.56 4.65
C PRO A 72 13.86 -13.76 4.88
N ILE A 73 14.21 -14.90 4.28
CA ILE A 73 13.47 -16.14 4.52
C ILE A 73 13.81 -16.67 5.93
N PRO A 74 12.82 -17.03 6.78
CA PRO A 74 13.08 -17.56 8.11
C PRO A 74 13.96 -18.80 8.07
N THR A 75 15.00 -18.81 8.90
CA THR A 75 15.99 -19.90 8.99
C THR A 75 15.55 -21.00 9.94
N GLN A 76 14.86 -20.63 11.03
CA GLN A 76 14.25 -21.58 11.96
C GLN A 76 12.95 -22.10 11.35
N ARG A 77 12.99 -23.30 10.77
CA ARG A 77 11.83 -24.00 10.20
C ARG A 77 11.62 -25.33 10.94
N GLY A 78 10.47 -25.96 10.73
CA GLY A 78 10.16 -27.28 11.32
C GLY A 78 8.97 -27.31 12.28
N SER A 79 8.21 -26.22 12.36
CA SER A 79 6.91 -26.25 13.03
C SER A 79 5.93 -27.13 12.25
N ILE A 80 5.27 -28.04 12.96
CA ILE A 80 4.15 -28.81 12.40
C ILE A 80 2.92 -27.92 12.46
N ILE A 81 2.40 -27.55 11.29
CA ILE A 81 1.21 -26.69 11.17
C ILE A 81 0.08 -27.56 10.64
N PRO A 82 -0.95 -27.86 11.45
CA PRO A 82 -2.17 -28.48 10.95
C PRO A 82 -2.91 -27.51 10.01
N PHE A 83 -3.36 -27.99 8.86
CA PHE A 83 -4.17 -27.22 7.92
C PHE A 83 -5.08 -28.15 7.11
N THR A 84 -6.21 -27.61 6.64
CA THR A 84 -7.14 -28.31 5.74
C THR A 84 -7.20 -27.67 4.35
N THR A 85 -6.70 -26.43 4.21
CA THR A 85 -6.62 -25.66 2.96
C THR A 85 -5.25 -24.99 2.82
N TRP A 86 -4.81 -24.77 1.58
CA TRP A 86 -3.57 -24.06 1.25
C TRP A 86 -3.64 -22.59 1.69
N MET A 87 -4.80 -21.95 1.52
CA MET A 87 -5.07 -20.62 2.07
C MET A 87 -4.95 -20.61 3.60
N GLY A 88 -5.43 -21.64 4.29
CA GLY A 88 -5.31 -21.80 5.74
C GLY A 88 -3.86 -21.97 6.20
N LEU A 89 -3.08 -22.79 5.49
CA LEU A 89 -1.64 -22.92 5.71
C LEU A 89 -0.94 -21.57 5.53
N GLY A 90 -1.25 -20.85 4.44
CA GLY A 90 -0.67 -19.53 4.18
C GLY A 90 -0.94 -18.51 5.29
N ARG A 91 -2.16 -18.49 5.87
CA ARG A 91 -2.47 -17.64 7.04
C ARG A 91 -1.68 -18.05 8.27
N SER A 92 -1.58 -19.34 8.53
CA SER A 92 -0.86 -19.88 9.68
C SER A 92 0.64 -19.57 9.60
N ILE A 93 1.25 -19.70 8.42
CA ILE A 93 2.65 -19.32 8.17
C ILE A 93 2.86 -17.82 8.40
N LYS A 94 1.96 -16.95 7.90
CA LYS A 94 2.06 -15.50 8.14
C LYS A 94 2.03 -15.16 9.63
N GLN A 95 1.15 -15.82 10.38
CA GLN A 95 1.03 -15.62 11.83
C GLN A 95 2.26 -16.14 12.58
N LEU A 96 2.74 -17.33 12.22
CA LEU A 96 3.86 -17.99 12.89
C LEU A 96 5.18 -17.23 12.70
N TYR A 97 5.49 -16.83 11.47
CA TYR A 97 6.76 -16.17 11.15
C TYR A 97 6.68 -14.65 11.17
N GLY A 98 5.48 -14.07 11.34
CA GLY A 98 5.28 -12.61 11.35
C GLY A 98 5.61 -11.93 10.03
N GLN A 99 5.69 -12.69 8.93
CA GLN A 99 6.08 -12.19 7.62
C GLN A 99 4.95 -12.31 6.59
N PRO A 100 4.82 -11.34 5.68
CA PRO A 100 3.85 -11.43 4.60
C PRO A 100 4.25 -12.51 3.58
N LEU A 101 3.27 -13.03 2.85
CA LEU A 101 3.51 -13.86 1.67
C LEU A 101 3.39 -13.00 0.42
N HIS A 102 4.22 -13.30 -0.57
CA HIS A 102 4.21 -12.64 -1.87
C HIS A 102 2.84 -12.75 -2.56
N TYR A 103 2.48 -11.76 -3.38
CA TYR A 103 1.21 -11.70 -4.10
C TYR A 103 0.97 -12.97 -4.92
N LEU A 104 1.97 -13.35 -5.75
CA LEU A 104 1.92 -14.57 -6.55
C LEU A 104 1.73 -15.84 -5.71
N THR A 105 2.35 -15.91 -4.53
CA THR A 105 2.15 -17.05 -3.62
C THR A 105 0.70 -17.13 -3.15
N ASN A 106 0.08 -16.00 -2.78
CA ASN A 106 -1.33 -16.01 -2.37
C ASN A 106 -2.25 -16.45 -3.53
N ILE A 107 -1.94 -16.07 -4.77
CA ILE A 107 -2.70 -16.50 -5.96
C ILE A 107 -2.57 -18.01 -6.16
N LEU A 108 -1.36 -18.57 -6.06
CA LEU A 108 -1.12 -20.01 -6.20
C LEU A 108 -1.85 -20.82 -5.12
N LEU A 109 -1.76 -20.40 -3.86
CA LEU A 109 -2.46 -21.08 -2.77
C LEU A 109 -3.97 -21.09 -3.00
N LYS A 110 -4.53 -19.98 -3.48
CA LYS A 110 -5.94 -19.90 -3.84
C LYS A 110 -6.28 -20.85 -4.98
N GLN A 111 -5.47 -20.90 -6.04
CA GLN A 111 -5.68 -21.80 -7.17
C GLN A 111 -5.65 -23.27 -6.75
N TRP A 112 -4.70 -23.66 -5.90
CA TRP A 112 -4.61 -25.04 -5.39
C TRP A 112 -5.82 -25.44 -4.54
N ASP A 113 -6.38 -24.52 -3.76
CA ASP A 113 -7.64 -24.79 -3.06
C ASP A 113 -8.81 -24.99 -4.04
N HIS A 114 -8.88 -24.19 -5.11
CA HIS A 114 -9.95 -24.33 -6.11
C HIS A 114 -9.83 -25.61 -6.94
N LEU A 115 -8.61 -26.08 -7.22
CA LEU A 115 -8.37 -27.30 -8.01
C LEU A 115 -8.81 -28.57 -7.29
N ARG A 116 -9.00 -28.53 -5.97
CA ARG A 116 -9.52 -29.68 -5.19
C ARG A 116 -11.03 -29.81 -5.23
N ILE A 117 -11.74 -28.74 -5.61
CA ILE A 117 -13.21 -28.73 -5.61
C ILE A 117 -13.71 -29.69 -6.70
N GLY A 118 -14.54 -30.65 -6.31
CA GLY A 118 -15.11 -31.67 -7.19
C GLY A 118 -14.21 -32.88 -7.43
N SER A 119 -13.15 -33.07 -6.62
CA SER A 119 -12.34 -34.30 -6.64
C SER A 119 -12.94 -35.37 -5.72
N GLU A 120 -12.69 -36.65 -6.03
CA GLU A 120 -13.16 -37.78 -5.21
C GLU A 120 -12.62 -37.74 -3.76
N ASP A 121 -11.43 -37.14 -3.57
CA ASP A 121 -10.72 -37.03 -2.30
C ASP A 121 -10.89 -35.65 -1.63
N GLU A 122 -11.93 -34.89 -1.98
CA GLU A 122 -12.21 -33.55 -1.40
C GLU A 122 -12.52 -33.59 0.11
#